data_AF-A0A0D2AWH6-F1
#
_entry.id   AF-A0A0D2AWH6-F1
#
_cell.length_a   1.000
_cell.length_b   1.000
_cell.length_c   1.000
_cell.angle_alpha   90.00
_cell.angle_beta   90.00
_cell.angle_gamma   90.00
#
_symmetry.space_group_name_H-M   'P 1'
#
loop_
_entity.id
_entity.type
_entity.pdbx_description
1 polymer ?
#
loop_
_entity_poly.entity_id
_entity_poly.type
_entity_poly.pdbx_seq_one_letter_code
_entity_poly.pdbx_strand_id
1 'polypeptide(L)'
;MSTGSTTSSRRASLRRLSSPDALFLAPPHSHDPTDVSDVAALPTSMLLQLPEAVQESLWTLQESTSIVYASYLRLQELVEERFERLVELPFGQETGIVNYSEGAFFNYVNHVAAERRYLLEDAHTDWRHKASRAGLQQYGDLSLVFRGKEMTVSQWFTRLQAAEAFWIQAAKETELPDFESTVLEFQSQTTTPSSESADEIEDVGGVAVPAGRATVDTSRLGLGISQALAEL
;
A
#
# COMPACT_ATOMS: atom_id res chain seq x y z
N MET A 1 9.61 -63.32 -4.31
CA MET A 1 10.61 -62.41 -3.72
C MET A 1 10.63 -61.15 -4.57
N SER A 2 10.26 -60.02 -3.96
CA SER A 2 10.06 -58.72 -4.59
C SER A 2 11.38 -58.02 -4.89
N THR A 3 11.46 -57.32 -6.03
CA THR A 3 12.26 -56.10 -6.18
C THR A 3 11.54 -55.15 -7.15
N GLY A 4 10.72 -54.26 -6.59
CA GLY A 4 10.18 -53.10 -7.30
C GLY A 4 11.27 -52.03 -7.40
N SER A 5 11.59 -51.58 -8.61
CA SER A 5 12.44 -50.40 -8.84
C SER A 5 11.55 -49.27 -9.35
N THR A 6 11.07 -48.45 -8.42
CA THR A 6 10.36 -47.20 -8.70
C THR A 6 11.41 -46.14 -9.04
N THR A 7 11.58 -45.81 -10.32
CA THR A 7 12.33 -44.64 -10.74
C THR A 7 11.53 -43.39 -10.37
N SER A 8 11.90 -42.79 -9.24
CA SER A 8 11.39 -41.51 -8.76
C SER A 8 11.76 -40.41 -9.75
N SER A 9 10.83 -40.06 -10.62
CA SER A 9 10.88 -38.81 -11.38
C SER A 9 10.71 -37.67 -10.37
N ARG A 10 11.85 -37.11 -9.92
CA ARG A 10 11.91 -35.84 -9.20
C ARG A 10 11.39 -34.75 -10.16
N ARG A 11 10.07 -34.58 -10.17
CA ARG A 11 9.42 -33.38 -10.66
C ARG A 11 9.93 -32.25 -9.77
N ALA A 12 10.92 -31.52 -10.27
CA ALA A 12 11.28 -30.22 -9.72
C ALA A 12 9.97 -29.45 -9.54
N SER A 13 9.71 -29.01 -8.32
CA SER A 13 8.63 -28.09 -8.02
C SER A 13 8.90 -26.86 -8.88
N LEU A 14 8.23 -26.78 -10.03
CA LEU A 14 8.04 -25.55 -10.76
C LEU A 14 7.37 -24.61 -9.75
N ARG A 15 8.18 -23.86 -9.00
CA ARG A 15 7.76 -22.58 -8.46
C ARG A 15 7.14 -21.89 -9.67
N ARG A 16 5.80 -21.80 -9.68
CA ARG A 16 5.10 -21.00 -10.65
C ARG A 16 5.68 -19.61 -10.46
N LEU A 17 6.59 -19.24 -11.36
CA LEU A 17 6.81 -17.85 -11.72
C LEU A 17 5.45 -17.41 -12.25
N SER A 18 4.58 -16.96 -11.35
CA SER A 18 3.38 -16.25 -11.73
C SER A 18 3.88 -15.09 -12.58
N SER A 19 3.57 -15.14 -13.88
CA SER A 19 3.82 -14.00 -14.77
C SER A 19 3.26 -12.76 -14.09
N PRO A 20 4.03 -11.66 -13.96
CA PRO A 20 3.54 -10.41 -13.37
C PRO A 20 2.27 -9.89 -14.07
N ASP A 21 1.99 -10.35 -15.29
CA ASP A 21 0.81 -10.00 -16.10
C ASP A 21 -0.51 -10.60 -15.60
N ALA A 22 -0.50 -11.61 -14.72
CA ALA A 22 -1.74 -12.25 -14.25
C ALA A 22 -2.41 -11.53 -13.06
N LEU A 23 -1.78 -10.49 -12.51
CA LEU A 23 -2.29 -9.75 -11.35
C LEU A 23 -3.32 -8.67 -11.70
N PHE A 24 -3.55 -8.39 -12.99
CA PHE A 24 -4.57 -7.44 -13.47
C PHE A 24 -6.01 -7.84 -13.07
N LEU A 25 -6.26 -9.12 -12.76
CA LEU A 25 -7.58 -9.67 -12.43
C LEU A 25 -7.75 -10.07 -10.96
N ALA A 26 -6.72 -9.92 -10.12
CA ALA A 26 -6.88 -10.17 -8.69
C ALA A 26 -7.80 -9.08 -8.11
N PRO A 27 -8.77 -9.41 -7.22
CA PRO A 27 -9.49 -8.38 -6.49
C PRO A 27 -8.46 -7.42 -5.90
N PRO A 28 -8.68 -6.10 -6.04
CA PRO A 28 -7.65 -5.15 -5.70
C PRO A 28 -7.52 -5.25 -4.18
N HIS A 29 -6.36 -5.72 -3.70
CA HIS A 29 -5.91 -5.76 -2.29
C HIS A 29 -6.86 -6.38 -1.22
N SER A 30 -6.28 -7.15 -0.29
CA SER A 30 -7.00 -7.61 0.90
C SER A 30 -7.36 -6.39 1.76
N HIS A 31 -8.62 -5.97 1.76
CA HIS A 31 -9.13 -4.95 2.68
C HIS A 31 -9.69 -5.66 3.91
N ASP A 32 -9.42 -5.09 5.09
CA ASP A 32 -10.01 -5.53 6.35
C ASP A 32 -10.84 -4.39 6.92
N PRO A 33 -12.18 -4.47 6.89
CA PRO A 33 -13.06 -3.47 7.49
C PRO A 33 -12.81 -3.24 8.98
N THR A 34 -12.20 -4.19 9.68
CA THR A 34 -11.89 -4.11 11.11
C THR A 34 -10.54 -3.46 11.41
N ASP A 35 -9.66 -3.35 10.41
CA ASP A 35 -8.33 -2.75 10.52
C ASP A 35 -8.14 -1.62 9.50
N VAL A 36 -8.90 -0.55 9.69
CA VAL A 36 -8.96 0.59 8.76
C VAL A 36 -8.50 1.86 9.43
N SER A 37 -7.20 2.13 9.37
CA SER A 37 -6.58 3.35 9.91
C SER A 37 -6.97 3.65 11.38
N ASP A 38 -6.45 4.74 11.93
CA ASP A 38 -6.74 5.10 13.32
C ASP A 38 -8.12 5.73 13.53
N VAL A 39 -8.94 5.87 12.49
CA VAL A 39 -10.17 6.68 12.52
C VAL A 39 -11.44 5.88 12.19
N ALA A 40 -11.37 4.78 11.44
CA ALA A 40 -12.59 4.17 10.87
C ALA A 40 -13.16 2.97 11.63
N ALA A 41 -12.45 2.40 12.61
CA ALA A 41 -12.93 1.26 13.39
C ALA A 41 -13.99 1.67 14.43
N LEU A 42 -15.28 1.65 14.08
CA LEU A 42 -16.34 2.01 15.02
C LEU A 42 -16.39 1.07 16.24
N PRO A 43 -16.43 1.59 17.48
CA PRO A 43 -16.55 0.75 18.66
C PRO A 43 -17.89 0.00 18.66
N THR A 44 -17.87 -1.30 18.95
CA THR A 44 -19.09 -2.13 19.01
C THR A 44 -20.13 -1.58 20.01
N SER A 45 -19.66 -0.94 21.09
CA SER A 45 -20.50 -0.26 22.08
C SER A 45 -21.29 0.93 21.53
N MET A 46 -20.83 1.53 20.42
CA MET A 46 -21.55 2.60 19.71
C MET A 46 -22.60 2.02 18.76
N LEU A 47 -22.27 0.97 18.00
CA LEU A 47 -23.21 0.33 17.07
C LEU A 47 -24.50 -0.08 17.80
N LEU A 48 -24.38 -0.66 19.00
CA LEU A 48 -25.51 -1.12 19.79
C LEU A 48 -26.47 0.00 20.28
N GLN A 49 -26.06 1.27 20.21
CA GLN A 49 -26.90 2.41 20.62
C GLN A 49 -27.74 2.98 19.46
N LEU A 50 -27.45 2.57 18.22
CA LEU A 50 -28.08 3.08 17.02
C LEU A 50 -29.19 2.13 16.52
N PRO A 51 -30.21 2.63 15.79
CA PRO A 51 -31.16 1.77 15.10
C PRO A 51 -30.47 0.85 14.10
N GLU A 52 -31.01 -0.36 13.90
CA GLU A 52 -30.44 -1.40 13.03
C GLU A 52 -30.12 -0.89 11.61
N ALA A 53 -31.03 -0.12 11.00
CA ALA A 53 -30.81 0.48 9.68
C ALA A 53 -29.59 1.41 9.61
N VAL A 54 -29.26 2.10 10.72
CA VAL A 54 -28.09 2.98 10.83
C VAL A 54 -26.82 2.16 11.06
N GLN A 55 -26.92 1.07 11.82
CA GLN A 55 -25.80 0.13 12.02
C GLN A 55 -25.38 -0.51 10.69
N GLU A 56 -26.33 -0.99 9.89
CA GLU A 56 -26.05 -1.54 8.56
C GLU A 56 -25.42 -0.49 7.64
N SER A 57 -25.94 0.73 7.65
CA SER A 57 -25.39 1.81 6.84
C SER A 57 -23.96 2.18 7.27
N LEU A 58 -23.68 2.21 8.57
CA LEU A 58 -22.33 2.42 9.11
C LEU A 58 -21.38 1.28 8.75
N TRP A 59 -21.86 0.04 8.78
CA TRP A 59 -21.08 -1.11 8.34
C TRP A 59 -20.67 -0.98 6.88
N THR A 60 -21.61 -0.63 5.98
CA THR A 60 -21.29 -0.43 4.56
C THR A 60 -20.32 0.73 4.31
N LEU A 61 -20.42 1.80 5.11
CA LEU A 61 -19.49 2.92 5.07
C LEU A 61 -18.09 2.50 5.54
N GLN A 62 -18.00 1.70 6.60
CA GLN A 62 -16.75 1.17 7.12
C GLN A 62 -16.07 0.24 6.10
N GLU A 63 -16.83 -0.67 5.47
CA GLU A 63 -16.35 -1.51 4.38
C GLU A 63 -15.82 -0.66 3.21
N SER A 64 -16.58 0.33 2.76
CA SER A 64 -16.12 1.23 1.70
C SER A 64 -14.87 2.02 2.07
N THR A 65 -14.78 2.47 3.33
CA THR A 65 -13.59 3.17 3.85
C THR A 65 -12.37 2.23 3.81
N SER A 66 -12.56 0.96 4.16
CA SER A 66 -11.48 -0.04 4.09
C SER A 66 -10.92 -0.22 2.69
N ILE A 67 -11.79 -0.15 1.68
CA ILE A 67 -11.41 -0.26 0.27
C ILE A 67 -10.60 0.96 -0.16
N VAL A 68 -11.07 2.17 0.16
CA VAL A 68 -10.34 3.43 -0.13
C VAL A 68 -8.95 3.40 0.53
N TYR A 69 -8.89 3.02 1.80
CA TYR A 69 -7.63 2.96 2.55
C TYR A 69 -6.66 1.92 1.98
N ALA A 70 -7.14 0.71 1.68
CA ALA A 70 -6.31 -0.36 1.10
C ALA A 70 -5.77 0.03 -0.29
N SER A 71 -6.61 0.67 -1.11
CA SER A 71 -6.22 1.18 -2.43
C SER A 71 -5.19 2.31 -2.32
N TYR A 72 -5.36 3.22 -1.36
CA TYR A 72 -4.35 4.24 -1.06
C TYR A 72 -3.00 3.64 -0.66
N LEU A 73 -2.99 2.67 0.26
CA LEU A 73 -1.76 1.99 0.67
C LEU A 73 -1.11 1.28 -0.52
N ARG A 74 -1.90 0.58 -1.35
CA ARG A 74 -1.37 -0.09 -2.54
C ARG A 74 -0.74 0.89 -3.51
N LEU A 75 -1.35 2.06 -3.72
CA LEU A 75 -0.79 3.09 -4.58
C LEU A 75 0.57 3.57 -4.05
N GLN A 76 0.71 3.77 -2.74
CA GLN A 76 1.99 4.14 -2.12
C GLN A 76 3.03 3.04 -2.32
N GLU A 77 2.69 1.78 -2.03
CA GLU A 77 3.58 0.62 -2.25
C GLU A 77 4.04 0.55 -3.70
N LEU A 78 3.12 0.69 -4.66
CA LEU A 78 3.45 0.66 -6.08
C LEU A 78 4.47 1.74 -6.45
N VAL A 79 4.33 2.96 -5.93
CA VAL A 79 5.28 4.06 -6.19
C VAL A 79 6.65 3.79 -5.56
N GLU A 80 6.67 3.20 -4.37
CA GLU A 80 7.91 2.82 -3.67
C GLU A 80 8.63 1.66 -4.39
N GLU A 81 7.88 0.71 -4.97
CA GLU A 81 8.40 -0.43 -5.72
C GLU A 81 9.08 -0.03 -7.05
N ARG A 82 9.08 1.25 -7.47
CA ARG A 82 9.55 1.68 -8.81
C ARG A 82 10.93 1.14 -9.21
N PHE A 83 11.86 1.07 -8.27
CA PHE A 83 13.21 0.54 -8.53
C PHE A 83 13.24 -0.98 -8.64
N GLU A 84 12.43 -1.68 -7.85
CA GLU A 84 12.30 -3.14 -7.89
C GLU A 84 11.66 -3.63 -9.20
N ARG A 85 10.93 -2.73 -9.87
CA ARG A 85 10.30 -2.99 -11.18
C ARG A 85 11.21 -2.74 -12.37
N LEU A 86 12.45 -2.25 -12.15
CA LEU A 86 13.46 -2.18 -13.20
C LEU A 86 13.99 -3.58 -13.52
N VAL A 87 13.70 -4.07 -14.73
CA VAL A 87 14.14 -5.40 -15.19
C VAL A 87 15.37 -5.25 -16.07
N GLU A 88 16.50 -5.82 -15.65
CA GLU A 88 17.74 -5.80 -16.42
C GLU A 88 17.64 -6.64 -17.71
N LEU A 89 18.16 -6.09 -18.80
CA LEU A 89 18.25 -6.77 -20.09
C LEU A 89 19.54 -7.60 -20.19
N PRO A 90 19.46 -8.86 -20.67
CA PRO A 90 20.59 -9.79 -20.63
C PRO A 90 21.75 -9.41 -21.56
N PHE A 91 21.56 -8.50 -22.51
CA PHE A 91 22.55 -8.17 -23.54
C PHE A 91 23.49 -7.00 -23.19
N GLY A 92 23.34 -6.36 -22.01
CA GLY A 92 24.18 -5.22 -21.59
C GLY A 92 25.50 -5.59 -20.89
N GLN A 93 25.61 -6.82 -20.38
CA GLN A 93 26.73 -7.24 -19.53
C GLN A 93 28.12 -7.18 -20.20
N GLU A 94 28.19 -7.28 -21.53
CA GLU A 94 29.47 -7.24 -22.26
C GLU A 94 30.10 -5.84 -22.33
N THR A 95 29.31 -4.78 -22.10
CA THR A 95 29.78 -3.38 -22.17
C THR A 95 29.94 -2.72 -20.80
N GLY A 96 29.60 -3.43 -19.71
CA GLY A 96 29.59 -2.87 -18.36
C GLY A 96 28.46 -1.87 -18.09
N ILE A 97 27.56 -1.65 -19.06
CA ILE A 97 26.39 -0.77 -18.93
C ILE A 97 25.15 -1.64 -18.70
N VAL A 98 24.51 -1.50 -17.54
CA VAL A 98 23.24 -2.16 -17.24
C VAL A 98 22.11 -1.42 -17.95
N ASN A 99 21.41 -2.12 -18.86
CA ASN A 99 20.25 -1.61 -19.56
C ASN A 99 18.97 -2.21 -18.95
N TYR A 100 17.91 -1.41 -18.83
CA TYR A 100 16.62 -1.83 -18.26
C TYR A 100 15.54 -1.94 -19.34
N SER A 101 14.53 -2.79 -19.09
CA SER A 101 13.41 -3.03 -19.99
C SER A 101 12.34 -1.96 -19.84
N GLU A 102 12.26 -1.04 -20.80
CA GLU A 102 11.21 -0.02 -20.89
C GLU A 102 9.81 -0.66 -20.97
N GLY A 103 9.65 -1.75 -21.73
CA GLY A 103 8.35 -2.43 -21.87
C GLY A 103 7.83 -3.04 -20.56
N ALA A 104 8.72 -3.59 -19.74
CA ALA A 104 8.34 -4.09 -18.41
C ALA A 104 7.94 -2.94 -17.48
N PHE A 105 8.69 -1.84 -17.54
CA PHE A 105 8.40 -0.64 -16.76
C PHE A 105 7.08 0.02 -17.18
N PHE A 106 6.79 0.09 -18.48
CA PHE A 106 5.53 0.59 -19.01
C PHE A 106 4.32 -0.17 -18.47
N ASN A 107 4.39 -1.51 -18.41
CA ASN A 107 3.33 -2.33 -17.83
C ASN A 107 3.14 -2.02 -16.33
N TYR A 108 4.23 -1.84 -15.59
CA TYR A 108 4.18 -1.40 -14.20
C TYR A 108 3.53 -0.02 -14.06
N VAL A 109 3.92 0.98 -14.85
CA VAL A 109 3.33 2.33 -14.83
C VAL A 109 1.83 2.28 -15.12
N ASN A 110 1.40 1.43 -16.05
CA ASN A 110 -0.03 1.20 -16.31
C ASN A 110 -0.76 0.64 -15.08
N HIS A 111 -0.12 -0.23 -14.29
CA HIS A 111 -0.69 -0.70 -13.03
C HIS A 111 -0.82 0.42 -12.00
N VAL A 112 0.20 1.28 -11.85
CA VAL A 112 0.14 2.47 -10.97
C VAL A 112 -0.99 3.40 -11.39
N ALA A 113 -1.11 3.66 -12.70
CA ALA A 113 -2.15 4.50 -13.26
C ALA A 113 -3.55 3.91 -13.06
N ALA A 114 -3.71 2.60 -13.22
CA ALA A 114 -4.97 1.90 -13.01
C ALA A 114 -5.41 1.96 -11.54
N GLU A 115 -4.49 1.73 -10.59
CA GLU A 115 -4.77 1.81 -9.15
C GLU A 115 -5.17 3.23 -8.75
N ARG A 116 -4.40 4.24 -9.18
CA ARG A 116 -4.73 5.65 -8.96
C ARG A 116 -6.11 5.99 -9.51
N ARG A 117 -6.45 5.49 -10.71
CA ARG A 117 -7.75 5.73 -11.33
C ARG A 117 -8.88 5.06 -10.54
N TYR A 118 -8.71 3.82 -10.14
CA TYR A 118 -9.67 3.08 -9.32
C TYR A 118 -9.97 3.83 -8.01
N LEU A 119 -8.93 4.28 -7.31
CA LEU A 119 -9.07 5.06 -6.08
C LEU A 119 -9.91 6.33 -6.29
N LEU A 120 -9.61 7.09 -7.35
CA LEU A 120 -10.20 8.41 -7.59
C LEU A 120 -11.60 8.36 -8.23
N GLU A 121 -11.82 7.44 -9.15
CA GLU A 121 -13.05 7.37 -9.94
C GLU A 121 -14.07 6.43 -9.31
N ASP A 122 -13.65 5.28 -8.78
CA ASP A 122 -14.55 4.23 -8.31
C ASP A 122 -14.67 4.22 -6.78
N ALA A 123 -13.59 3.94 -6.06
CA ALA A 123 -13.61 3.76 -4.60
C ALA A 123 -14.05 5.04 -3.87
N HIS A 124 -13.47 6.20 -4.23
CA HIS A 124 -13.88 7.51 -3.71
C HIS A 124 -15.37 7.80 -3.95
N THR A 125 -15.86 7.49 -5.15
CA THR A 125 -17.24 7.79 -5.54
C THR A 125 -18.23 6.90 -4.79
N ASP A 126 -17.95 5.59 -4.70
CA ASP A 126 -18.72 4.65 -3.87
C ASP A 126 -18.77 5.11 -2.41
N TRP A 127 -17.60 5.49 -1.85
CA TRP A 127 -17.50 5.97 -0.48
C TRP A 127 -18.35 7.22 -0.25
N ARG A 128 -18.28 8.23 -1.13
CA ARG A 128 -19.11 9.44 -1.02
C ARG A 128 -20.60 9.12 -1.06
N HIS A 129 -21.02 8.20 -1.92
CA HIS A 129 -22.43 7.78 -1.99
C HIS A 129 -22.87 7.09 -0.70
N LYS A 130 -22.06 6.19 -0.13
CA LYS A 130 -22.37 5.51 1.13
C LYS A 130 -22.35 6.48 2.32
N ALA A 131 -21.38 7.39 2.37
CA ALA A 131 -21.29 8.43 3.38
C ALA A 131 -22.52 9.34 3.39
N SER A 132 -22.99 9.76 2.21
CA SER A 132 -24.22 10.54 2.08
C SER A 132 -25.48 9.77 2.50
N ARG A 133 -25.51 8.45 2.29
CA ARG A 133 -26.67 7.59 2.62
C ARG A 133 -26.69 7.13 4.08
N ALA A 134 -25.57 7.23 4.80
CA ALA A 134 -25.47 6.76 6.18
C ALA A 134 -26.36 7.52 7.17
N GLY A 135 -26.89 8.70 6.81
CA GLY A 135 -27.87 9.41 7.62
C GLY A 135 -27.35 9.94 8.96
N LEU A 136 -26.03 10.00 9.14
CA LEU A 136 -25.37 10.29 10.41
C LEU A 136 -25.68 11.68 10.98
N GLN A 137 -26.16 12.61 10.16
CA GLN A 137 -26.53 13.96 10.60
C GLN A 137 -27.60 13.96 11.70
N GLN A 138 -28.51 12.97 11.68
CA GLN A 138 -29.58 12.86 12.69
C GLN A 138 -29.09 12.36 14.05
N TYR A 139 -27.88 11.79 14.10
CA TYR A 139 -27.27 11.19 15.29
C TYR A 139 -25.99 11.92 15.70
N GLY A 140 -25.74 13.10 15.13
CA GLY A 140 -24.46 13.82 15.24
C GLY A 140 -24.04 14.17 16.66
N ASP A 141 -24.99 14.33 17.58
CA ASP A 141 -24.75 14.70 18.99
C ASP A 141 -24.54 13.49 19.91
N LEU A 142 -24.69 12.26 19.39
CA LEU A 142 -24.52 11.06 20.21
C LEU A 142 -23.06 10.91 20.62
N SER A 143 -22.82 10.88 21.94
CA SER A 143 -21.48 10.69 22.50
C SER A 143 -21.02 9.25 22.31
N LEU A 144 -19.76 9.09 21.93
CA LEU A 144 -19.08 7.82 21.75
C LEU A 144 -17.70 7.87 22.38
N VAL A 145 -17.25 6.73 22.90
CA VAL A 145 -15.87 6.57 23.37
C VAL A 145 -15.09 5.83 22.31
N PHE A 146 -14.21 6.55 21.61
CA PHE A 146 -13.34 6.00 20.60
C PHE A 146 -11.89 6.00 21.09
N ARG A 147 -11.30 4.80 21.20
CA ARG A 147 -9.92 4.59 21.70
C ARG A 147 -9.62 5.34 23.00
N GLY A 148 -10.58 5.37 23.93
CA GLY A 148 -10.44 6.03 25.23
C GLY A 148 -10.66 7.55 25.23
N LYS A 149 -11.00 8.16 24.08
CA LYS A 149 -11.42 9.57 23.98
C LYS A 149 -12.92 9.66 23.75
N GLU A 150 -13.59 10.49 24.53
CA GLU A 150 -15.00 10.83 24.29
C GLU A 150 -15.07 11.83 23.14
N MET A 151 -15.95 11.57 22.17
CA MET A 151 -16.25 12.46 21.05
C MET A 151 -17.70 12.25 20.62
N THR A 152 -18.21 13.06 19.71
CA THR A 152 -19.55 12.86 19.13
C THR A 152 -19.48 12.12 17.80
N VAL A 153 -20.60 11.55 17.34
CA VAL A 153 -20.68 10.94 15.99
C VAL A 153 -20.32 11.93 14.89
N SER A 154 -20.72 13.20 15.04
CA SER A 154 -20.36 14.27 14.10
C SER A 154 -18.85 14.53 14.07
N GLN A 155 -18.20 14.56 15.23
CA GLN A 155 -16.74 14.71 15.32
C GLN A 155 -16.03 13.49 14.71
N TRP A 156 -16.44 12.28 15.05
CA TRP A 156 -15.89 11.05 14.46
C TRP A 156 -16.01 11.07 12.92
N PHE A 157 -17.19 11.39 12.40
CA PHE A 157 -17.44 11.42 10.97
C PHE A 157 -16.63 12.52 10.26
N THR A 158 -16.46 13.68 10.90
CA THR A 158 -15.60 14.76 10.38
C THR A 158 -14.15 14.29 10.26
N ARG A 159 -13.64 13.54 11.26
CA ARG A 159 -12.30 12.96 11.19
C ARG A 159 -12.18 11.93 10.08
N LEU A 160 -13.20 11.10 9.90
CA LEU A 160 -13.24 10.12 8.81
C LEU A 160 -13.20 10.80 7.44
N GLN A 161 -13.99 11.88 7.25
CA GLN A 161 -13.97 12.70 6.04
C GLN A 161 -12.60 13.34 5.81
N ALA A 162 -11.93 13.82 6.86
CA ALA A 162 -10.59 14.39 6.74
C ALA A 162 -9.54 13.34 6.32
N ALA A 163 -9.59 12.14 6.91
CA ALA A 163 -8.70 11.05 6.55
C ALA A 163 -8.91 10.61 5.09
N GLU A 164 -10.16 10.47 4.67
CA GLU A 164 -10.50 10.15 3.28
C GLU A 164 -10.02 11.21 2.31
N ALA A 165 -10.29 12.49 2.60
CA ALA A 165 -9.83 13.60 1.78
C ALA A 165 -8.31 13.63 1.64
N PHE A 166 -7.57 13.29 2.71
CA PHE A 166 -6.12 13.15 2.68
C PHE A 166 -5.67 12.05 1.71
N TRP A 167 -6.24 10.85 1.80
CA TRP A 167 -5.88 9.74 0.89
C TRP A 167 -6.16 10.07 -0.57
N ILE A 168 -7.31 10.71 -0.85
CA ILE A 168 -7.69 11.14 -2.19
C ILE A 168 -6.78 12.26 -2.69
N GLN A 169 -6.40 13.22 -1.85
CA GLN A 169 -5.50 14.28 -2.24
C GLN A 169 -4.10 13.73 -2.56
N ALA A 170 -3.56 12.85 -1.72
CA ALA A 170 -2.29 12.18 -1.96
C ALA A 170 -2.30 11.40 -3.28
N ALA A 171 -3.40 10.72 -3.60
CA ALA A 171 -3.56 10.02 -4.87
C ALA A 171 -3.62 10.95 -6.08
N LYS A 172 -4.24 12.14 -5.95
CA LYS A 172 -4.23 13.16 -7.02
C LYS A 172 -2.84 13.70 -7.29
N GLU A 173 -2.08 13.95 -6.23
CA GLU A 173 -0.71 14.48 -6.25
C GLU A 173 0.34 13.44 -6.62
N THR A 174 -0.02 12.15 -6.63
CA THR A 174 0.88 11.09 -7.07
C THR A 174 1.24 11.26 -8.55
N GLU A 175 2.50 11.55 -8.81
CA GLU A 175 3.09 11.55 -10.14
C GLU A 175 3.42 10.12 -10.56
N LEU A 176 3.16 9.79 -11.83
CA LEU A 176 3.51 8.48 -12.36
C LEU A 176 5.03 8.41 -12.57
N PRO A 177 5.68 7.31 -12.16
CA PRO A 177 7.12 7.16 -12.37
C PRO A 177 7.49 7.24 -13.85
N ASP A 178 8.47 8.08 -14.16
CA ASP A 178 9.06 8.16 -15.49
C ASP A 178 10.25 7.19 -15.62
N PHE A 179 10.35 6.51 -16.75
CA PHE A 179 11.35 5.46 -16.95
C PHE A 179 12.77 6.02 -16.89
N GLU A 180 13.06 7.05 -17.68
CA GLU A 180 14.40 7.63 -17.79
C GLU A 180 14.83 8.27 -16.46
N SER A 181 13.93 9.02 -15.82
CA SER A 181 14.20 9.59 -14.50
C SER A 181 14.46 8.51 -13.44
N THR A 182 13.69 7.41 -13.45
CA THR A 182 13.85 6.33 -12.47
C THR A 182 15.16 5.57 -12.68
N VAL A 183 15.56 5.33 -13.93
CA VAL A 183 16.85 4.69 -14.26
C VAL A 183 18.01 5.58 -13.83
N LEU A 184 17.97 6.88 -14.14
CA LEU A 184 19.01 7.83 -13.74
C LEU A 184 19.12 7.93 -12.21
N GLU A 185 17.99 8.00 -11.51
CA GLU A 185 17.96 8.03 -10.04
C GLU A 185 18.56 6.73 -9.46
N PHE A 186 18.14 5.57 -9.97
CA PHE A 186 18.65 4.26 -9.51
C PHE A 186 20.16 4.10 -9.73
N GLN A 187 20.64 4.51 -10.91
CA GLN A 187 22.06 4.49 -11.23
C GLN A 187 22.84 5.46 -10.33
N SER A 188 22.31 6.66 -10.05
CA SER A 188 22.98 7.60 -9.14
C SER A 188 23.14 7.05 -7.72
N GLN A 189 22.13 6.35 -7.20
CA GLN A 189 22.18 5.75 -5.86
C GLN A 189 23.17 4.58 -5.79
N THR A 190 23.23 3.76 -6.85
CA THR A 190 24.12 2.60 -6.93
C THR A 190 25.57 2.92 -7.29
N THR A 191 25.83 4.08 -7.92
CA THR A 191 27.18 4.54 -8.30
C THR A 191 27.85 5.40 -7.23
N THR A 192 27.19 5.68 -6.10
CA THR A 192 27.83 6.35 -4.96
C THR A 192 28.89 5.40 -4.39
N PRO A 193 30.19 5.74 -4.41
CA PRO A 193 31.20 4.90 -3.80
C PRO A 193 30.92 4.86 -2.29
N SER A 194 30.69 3.67 -1.75
CA SER A 194 30.84 3.43 -0.32
C SER A 194 32.27 3.86 0.02
N SER A 195 32.40 4.94 0.79
CA SER A 195 33.67 5.57 1.10
C SER A 195 34.47 4.67 2.04
N GLU A 196 35.15 3.67 1.48
CA GLU A 196 36.27 3.00 2.13
C GLU A 196 37.56 3.65 1.66
N SER A 197 38.21 4.42 2.55
CA SER A 197 39.67 4.36 2.74
C SER A 197 40.13 5.32 3.84
N ALA A 198 40.62 4.76 4.95
CA ALA A 198 41.85 5.20 5.63
C ALA A 198 42.29 4.14 6.65
N ASP A 199 43.23 3.31 6.19
CA ASP A 199 44.36 2.65 6.86
C ASP A 199 44.20 1.71 8.08
N GLU A 200 44.73 0.49 7.85
CA GLU A 200 45.45 -0.45 8.72
C GLU A 200 44.77 -0.97 9.99
N ILE A 201 44.45 -2.28 10.02
CA ILE A 201 45.12 -3.34 10.81
C ILE A 201 44.41 -4.69 10.57
N GLU A 202 45.22 -5.75 10.58
CA GLU A 202 44.92 -7.15 10.29
C GLU A 202 43.77 -7.81 11.07
N ASP A 203 43.20 -8.82 10.39
CA ASP A 203 42.70 -10.11 10.89
C ASP A 203 41.30 -10.24 11.53
N VAL A 204 40.65 -11.34 11.13
CA VAL A 204 39.46 -12.03 11.65
C VAL A 204 38.06 -11.45 11.38
N GLY A 205 37.27 -12.25 10.65
CA GLY A 205 35.86 -12.46 10.99
C GLY A 205 34.86 -12.10 9.90
N GLY A 206 34.34 -13.12 9.22
CA GLY A 206 33.20 -12.94 8.32
C GLY A 206 31.97 -12.45 9.05
N VAL A 207 31.33 -11.40 8.53
CA VAL A 207 29.94 -11.03 8.85
C VAL A 207 29.25 -10.55 7.57
N ALA A 208 28.03 -11.07 7.40
CA ALA A 208 27.19 -10.95 6.22
C ALA A 208 26.76 -9.50 5.91
N VAL A 209 26.55 -9.27 4.60
CA VAL A 209 25.90 -8.10 4.00
C VAL A 209 24.54 -7.83 4.66
N PRO A 210 24.25 -6.61 5.15
CA PRO A 210 22.90 -6.27 5.56
C PRO A 210 22.07 -5.98 4.29
N ALA A 211 21.21 -6.92 3.94
CA ALA A 211 20.03 -6.65 3.10
C ALA A 211 19.07 -5.76 3.91
N GLY A 212 19.35 -4.46 3.93
CA GLY A 212 18.58 -3.46 4.66
C GLY A 212 17.28 -3.12 3.93
N ARG A 213 16.24 -3.90 4.20
CA ARG A 213 14.84 -3.54 3.99
C ARG A 213 14.55 -2.18 4.65
N ALA A 214 14.02 -1.22 3.90
CA ALA A 214 13.19 -0.19 4.51
C ALA A 214 11.86 -0.86 4.84
N THR A 215 11.64 -1.19 6.11
CA THR A 215 10.28 -1.44 6.57
C THR A 215 9.48 -0.16 6.38
N VAL A 216 8.35 -0.26 5.68
CA VAL A 216 7.35 0.81 5.55
C VAL A 216 7.16 1.45 6.92
N ASP A 217 7.53 2.72 7.05
CA ASP A 217 7.42 3.47 8.28
C ASP A 217 5.97 3.94 8.43
N THR A 218 5.11 3.03 8.89
CA THR A 218 3.71 3.30 9.22
C THR A 218 3.55 4.46 10.21
N SER A 219 4.60 4.77 10.98
CA SER A 219 4.64 5.93 11.90
C SER A 219 4.60 7.27 11.17
N ARG A 220 5.21 7.38 9.97
CA ARG A 220 5.16 8.60 9.16
C ARG A 220 3.78 8.85 8.56
N LEU A 221 3.07 7.79 8.18
CA LEU A 221 1.68 7.85 7.73
C LEU A 221 0.73 8.27 8.87
N GLY A 222 0.93 7.73 10.08
CA GLY A 222 0.18 8.12 11.28
C GLY A 222 0.43 9.56 11.73
N LEU A 223 1.65 10.08 11.54
CA LEU A 223 2.02 11.47 11.86
C LEU A 223 1.34 12.48 10.93
N GLY A 224 1.26 12.20 9.62
CA GLY A 224 0.57 13.08 8.67
C GLY A 224 -0.93 13.22 8.98
N ILE A 225 -1.58 12.11 9.33
CA ILE A 225 -2.99 12.10 9.74
C ILE A 225 -3.18 12.81 11.08
N SER A 226 -2.26 12.62 12.04
CA SER A 226 -2.32 13.29 13.34
C SER A 226 -2.14 14.80 13.25
N GLN A 227 -1.32 15.28 12.32
CA GLN A 227 -1.10 16.71 12.07
C GLN A 227 -2.30 17.36 11.39
N ALA A 228 -2.88 16.71 10.38
CA ALA A 228 -4.12 17.18 9.73
C ALA A 228 -5.32 17.20 10.69
N LEU A 229 -5.38 16.24 11.64
CA LEU A 229 -6.40 16.21 12.69
C LEU A 229 -6.16 17.20 13.85
N ALA A 230 -4.95 17.76 13.98
CA ALA A 230 -4.62 18.76 15.01
C ALA A 230 -4.91 20.21 14.55
N GLU A 231 -5.12 20.41 13.25
CA GLU A 231 -5.46 21.70 12.64
C GLU A 231 -6.98 21.91 12.44
N LEU A 232 -7.80 20.93 12.86
CA LEU A 232 -9.27 20.99 12.93
C LEU A 232 -9.74 21.24 14.37
#